data_AF-A0A965UNT4-F1
#
_entry.id   AF-A0A965UNT4-F1
#
_cell.length_a   1.000
_cell.length_b   1.000
_cell.length_c   1.000
_cell.angle_alpha   90.00
_cell.angle_beta   90.00
_cell.angle_gamma   90.00
#
_symmetry.space_group_name_H-M   'P 1'
#
loop_
_entity.id
_entity.type
_entity.pdbx_description
1 polymer ?
#
loop_
_entity_poly.entity_id
_entity_poly.type
_entity_poly.pdbx_seq_one_letter_code
_entity_poly.pdbx_strand_id
1 'polypeptide(L)'
;MKCSSSCKCKSCSSKSKSARYYAENPDSREKKKAYDTKYHSTPERIKYRTELGKKNREMGSKKGDGKDVSHTKNGGFVLESASKNRARNRGKK
;
A
#
# COMPACT_ATOMS: atom_id res chain seq x y z
N MET A 1 -25.82 11.93 -1.92
CA MET A 1 -25.69 12.35 -0.50
C MET A 1 -24.22 12.54 -0.17
N LYS A 2 -23.74 13.79 -0.09
CA LYS A 2 -22.38 14.10 0.38
C LYS A 2 -22.43 14.15 1.91
N CYS A 3 -21.85 13.16 2.58
CA CYS A 3 -21.68 13.23 4.04
C CYS A 3 -20.75 14.41 4.36
N SER A 4 -21.17 15.31 5.23
CA SER A 4 -20.32 16.41 5.69
C SER A 4 -19.10 15.88 6.44
N SER A 5 -18.05 16.69 6.50
CA SER A 5 -16.81 16.44 7.25
C SER A 5 -17.03 16.22 8.76
N SER A 6 -18.22 16.57 9.28
CA SER A 6 -18.65 16.31 10.66
C SER A 6 -19.40 14.99 10.88
N CYS A 7 -19.64 14.20 9.82
CA CYS A 7 -20.44 12.98 9.90
C CYS A 7 -19.68 11.81 10.56
N LYS A 8 -20.13 11.40 11.75
CA LYS A 8 -19.55 10.32 12.58
C LYS A 8 -20.20 8.94 12.34
N CYS A 9 -20.67 8.65 11.13
CA CYS A 9 -21.17 7.31 10.83
C CYS A 9 -20.01 6.29 10.73
N LYS A 10 -20.27 5.00 11.01
CA LYS A 10 -19.26 3.93 10.98
C LYS A 10 -18.47 3.86 9.65
N SER A 11 -19.09 4.23 8.53
CA SER A 11 -18.46 4.25 7.20
C SER A 11 -17.54 5.46 6.97
N CYS A 12 -17.74 6.57 7.69
CA CYS A 12 -16.86 7.73 7.70
C CYS A 12 -15.76 7.61 8.77
N SER A 13 -16.08 7.01 9.93
CA SER A 13 -15.14 6.80 11.05
C SER A 13 -14.07 5.72 10.77
N SER A 14 -14.35 4.71 9.94
CA SER A 14 -13.42 3.61 9.64
C SER A 14 -12.29 3.96 8.65
N LYS A 15 -12.40 5.09 7.94
CA LYS A 15 -11.41 5.48 6.93
C LYS A 15 -10.19 6.15 7.57
N SER A 16 -9.00 5.84 7.03
CA SER A 16 -7.75 6.50 7.45
C SER A 16 -7.80 8.02 7.17
N LYS A 17 -6.98 8.80 7.88
CA LYS A 17 -6.89 10.27 7.70
C LYS A 17 -6.68 10.66 6.23
N SER A 18 -5.77 9.97 5.53
CA SER A 18 -5.49 10.21 4.12
C SER A 18 -6.66 9.83 3.20
N ALA A 19 -7.37 8.74 3.50
CA ALA A 19 -8.54 8.34 2.72
C ALA A 19 -9.68 9.36 2.83
N ARG A 20 -9.89 9.95 4.01
CA ARG A 20 -10.86 11.05 4.20
C ARG A 20 -10.41 12.29 3.43
N TYR A 21 -9.15 12.69 3.57
CA TYR A 21 -8.58 13.83 2.86
C TYR A 21 -8.81 13.76 1.34
N TYR A 22 -8.47 12.65 0.68
CA TYR A 22 -8.68 12.53 -0.77
C TYR A 22 -10.15 12.35 -1.18
N ALA A 23 -11.04 11.96 -0.26
CA ALA A 23 -12.47 11.91 -0.53
C ALA A 23 -13.11 13.31 -0.48
N GLU A 24 -12.63 14.18 0.41
CA GLU A 24 -13.07 15.57 0.55
C GLU A 24 -12.41 16.50 -0.49
N ASN A 25 -11.20 16.16 -0.96
CA ASN A 25 -10.41 16.97 -1.88
C ASN A 25 -10.20 16.24 -3.23
N PRO A 26 -11.15 16.32 -4.18
CA PRO A 26 -11.07 15.61 -5.46
C PRO A 26 -9.86 16.05 -6.30
N ASP A 27 -9.57 17.35 -6.38
CA ASP A 27 -8.44 17.88 -7.17
C ASP A 27 -7.10 17.35 -6.64
N SER A 28 -6.95 17.26 -5.32
CA SER A 28 -5.77 16.66 -4.69
C SER A 28 -5.64 15.17 -5.03
N ARG A 29 -6.76 14.47 -5.14
CA ARG A 29 -6.79 13.05 -5.51
C ARG A 29 -6.42 12.84 -6.97
N GLU A 30 -6.87 13.72 -7.86
CA GLU A 30 -6.50 13.67 -9.28
C GLU A 30 -5.02 13.94 -9.49
N LYS A 31 -4.46 14.97 -8.85
CA LYS A 31 -3.01 15.25 -8.88
C LYS A 31 -2.20 14.05 -8.41
N LYS A 32 -2.60 13.43 -7.30
CA LYS A 32 -1.95 12.20 -6.81
C LYS A 32 -2.07 11.05 -7.80
N LYS A 33 -3.26 10.83 -8.37
CA LYS A 33 -3.50 9.77 -9.36
C LYS A 33 -2.60 9.96 -10.58
N ALA A 34 -2.47 11.19 -11.08
CA ALA A 34 -1.61 11.51 -12.21
C ALA A 34 -0.13 11.21 -11.89
N TYR A 35 0.35 11.64 -10.73
CA TYR A 35 1.71 11.33 -10.26
C TYR A 35 1.94 9.82 -10.12
N ASP A 36 1.06 9.11 -9.41
CA ASP A 36 1.17 7.66 -9.17
C ASP A 36 1.18 6.90 -10.50
N THR A 37 0.33 7.31 -11.46
CA THR A 37 0.29 6.71 -12.80
C THR A 37 1.62 6.89 -13.52
N LYS A 38 2.16 8.12 -13.56
CA LYS A 38 3.45 8.42 -14.19
C LYS A 38 4.61 7.69 -13.52
N TYR A 39 4.61 7.62 -12.19
CA TYR A 39 5.64 6.93 -11.43
C TYR A 39 5.61 5.41 -11.70
N HIS A 40 4.42 4.81 -11.69
CA HIS A 40 4.25 3.38 -11.90
C HIS A 40 4.39 2.94 -13.37
N SER A 41 4.28 3.86 -14.32
CA SER A 41 4.57 3.60 -15.74
C SER A 41 6.07 3.63 -16.09
N THR A 42 6.93 4.06 -15.16
CA THR A 42 8.38 4.08 -15.43
C THR A 42 8.93 2.65 -15.60
N PRO A 43 9.88 2.43 -16.53
CA PRO A 43 10.42 1.10 -16.80
C PRO A 43 11.10 0.49 -15.58
N GLU A 44 11.77 1.30 -14.77
CA GLU A 44 12.41 0.88 -13.51
C GLU A 44 11.39 0.34 -12.52
N ARG A 45 10.26 1.03 -12.32
CA ARG A 45 9.21 0.57 -11.41
C ARG A 45 8.48 -0.66 -11.93
N ILE A 46 8.32 -0.79 -13.24
CA ILE A 46 7.76 -2.00 -13.86
C ILE A 46 8.70 -3.19 -13.64
N LYS A 47 10.00 -3.03 -13.89
CA LYS A 47 11.02 -4.06 -13.63
C LYS A 47 11.02 -4.48 -12.16
N TYR A 48 11.11 -3.52 -11.25
CA TYR A 48 11.09 -3.76 -9.81
C TYR A 48 9.84 -4.55 -9.36
N ARG A 49 8.64 -4.13 -9.80
CA ARG A 49 7.39 -4.85 -9.47
C ARG A 49 7.36 -6.26 -10.05
N THR A 50 7.90 -6.44 -11.25
CA THR A 50 7.96 -7.75 -11.91
C THR A 50 8.90 -8.69 -11.18
N GLU A 51 10.08 -8.21 -10.78
CA GLU A 51 11.05 -8.97 -9.98
C GLU A 51 10.47 -9.37 -8.62
N LEU A 52 9.83 -8.44 -7.91
CA LEU A 52 9.14 -8.77 -6.66
C LEU A 52 8.01 -9.80 -6.86
N GLY A 53 7.25 -9.69 -7.94
CA GLY A 53 6.21 -10.66 -8.28
C GLY A 53 6.78 -12.05 -8.57
N LYS A 54 7.91 -12.14 -9.28
CA LYS A 54 8.64 -13.40 -9.51
C LYS A 54 9.14 -13.99 -8.19
N LYS A 55 9.80 -13.18 -7.36
CA LYS A 55 10.27 -13.61 -6.02
C LYS A 55 9.13 -14.10 -5.14
N ASN A 56 7.97 -13.43 -5.16
CA ASN A 56 6.82 -13.88 -4.39
C ASN A 56 6.31 -15.26 -4.82
N ARG A 57 6.33 -15.54 -6.13
CA ARG A 57 6.00 -16.86 -6.70
C ARG A 57 7.06 -17.92 -6.36
N GLU A 58 8.34 -17.58 -6.50
CA GLU A 58 9.48 -18.45 -6.15
C GLU A 58 9.45 -18.87 -4.68
N MET A 59 9.12 -17.94 -3.78
CA MET A 59 9.01 -18.20 -2.34
C MET A 59 7.75 -18.99 -1.95
N GLY A 60 6.90 -19.34 -2.91
CA GLY A 60 5.69 -20.13 -2.68
C GLY A 60 4.55 -19.38 -1.98
N SER A 61 4.62 -18.03 -1.92
CA SER A 61 3.53 -17.24 -1.36
C SER A 61 2.36 -17.16 -2.34
N LYS A 62 1.16 -17.37 -1.81
CA LYS A 62 -0.10 -17.32 -2.58
C LYS A 62 -0.94 -16.15 -2.10
N LYS A 63 -1.71 -15.56 -3.01
CA LYS A 63 -2.65 -14.50 -2.65
C LYS A 63 -3.62 -15.03 -1.58
N GLY A 64 -3.55 -14.46 -0.37
CA GLY A 64 -4.40 -14.84 0.76
C GLY A 64 -3.77 -15.76 1.80
N ASP A 65 -2.49 -16.11 1.68
CA ASP A 65 -1.76 -16.95 2.65
C ASP A 65 -1.35 -16.23 3.95
N GLY A 66 -1.63 -14.94 4.06
CA GLY A 66 -1.25 -14.12 5.22
C GLY A 66 0.26 -13.92 5.38
N LYS A 67 1.04 -14.18 4.33
CA LYS A 67 2.50 -14.03 4.32
C LYS A 67 2.89 -12.91 3.36
N ASP A 68 3.93 -12.17 3.73
CA ASP A 68 4.52 -11.13 2.90
C ASP A 68 6.01 -11.45 2.71
N VAL A 69 6.52 -11.23 1.49
CA VAL A 69 7.96 -11.24 1.23
C VAL A 69 8.55 -9.93 1.77
N SER A 70 9.51 -10.06 2.68
CA SER A 70 10.19 -8.95 3.33
C SER A 70 11.64 -8.85 2.84
N HIS A 71 12.13 -7.61 2.70
CA HIS A 71 13.53 -7.36 2.42
C HIS A 71 14.32 -7.41 3.72
N THR A 72 15.42 -8.15 3.74
CA THR A 72 16.34 -8.18 4.87
C THR A 72 17.40 -7.10 4.74
N LYS A 73 18.05 -6.74 5.86
CA LYS A 73 19.13 -5.74 5.88
C LYS A 73 20.32 -6.12 4.97
N ASN A 74 20.48 -7.41 4.71
CA ASN A 74 21.58 -7.95 3.90
C ASN A 74 21.20 -8.07 2.40
N GLY A 75 20.10 -7.46 1.97
CA GLY A 75 19.66 -7.48 0.57
C GLY A 75 18.93 -8.76 0.13
N GLY A 76 18.63 -9.66 1.07
CA GLY A 76 17.88 -10.90 0.79
C GLY A 76 16.37 -10.75 0.95
N PHE A 77 15.66 -11.82 0.64
CA PHE A 77 14.21 -11.92 0.80
C PHE A 77 13.87 -13.02 1.82
N VAL A 78 13.00 -12.73 2.77
CA VAL A 78 12.44 -13.75 3.68
C VAL A 78 10.93 -13.66 3.71
N LEU A 79 10.29 -14.82 3.74
CA LEU A 79 8.85 -14.93 3.81
C LEU A 79 8.43 -14.95 5.28
N GLU A 80 7.63 -13.96 5.68
CA GLU A 80 7.19 -13.80 7.06
C GLU A 80 5.70 -13.53 7.16
N SER A 81 5.12 -13.66 8.36
CA SER A 81 3.72 -13.32 8.57
C SER A 81 3.47 -11.83 8.30
N ALA A 82 2.45 -11.54 7.49
CA ALA A 82 2.10 -10.18 7.08
C ALA A 82 1.83 -9.24 8.27
N SER A 83 1.27 -9.75 9.37
CA SER A 83 1.02 -8.97 10.59
C SER A 83 2.31 -8.43 11.19
N LYS A 84 3.32 -9.30 11.39
CA LYS A 84 4.64 -8.93 11.93
C LYS A 84 5.38 -7.97 10.98
N ASN A 85 5.37 -8.25 9.67
CA ASN A 85 6.03 -7.40 8.69
C ASN A 85 5.46 -5.98 8.70
N ARG A 86 4.13 -5.87 8.52
CA ARG A 86 3.43 -4.57 8.44
C ARG A 86 3.48 -3.82 9.76
N ALA A 87 3.55 -4.50 10.90
CA ALA A 87 3.65 -3.86 12.21
C ALA A 87 5.03 -3.24 12.47
N ARG A 88 6.11 -3.83 11.95
CA ARG A 88 7.50 -3.41 12.21
C ARG A 88 7.78 -1.94 11.89
N ASN A 89 7.07 -1.38 10.91
CA ASN A 89 7.23 0.00 10.47
C ASN A 89 6.05 0.91 10.85
N ARG A 90 5.11 0.44 11.68
CA ARG A 90 4.03 1.29 12.21
C ARG A 90 4.53 2.07 13.42
N GLY A 91 4.35 3.39 13.41
CA GLY A 91 4.56 4.23 14.59
C GLY A 91 5.98 4.72 14.83
N LYS A 92 6.94 4.43 13.94
CA LYS A 92 8.23 5.12 13.95
C LYS A 92 8.00 6.56 13.49
N LYS A 93 8.09 7.51 14.43
CA LYS A 93 8.11 8.95 14.16
C LYS A 93 9.53 9.38 13.85
#